data_AF-A0A941BCL2-F1
#
_entry.id   AF-A0A941BCL2-F1
#
_cell.length_a   1.000
_cell.length_b   1.000
_cell.length_c   1.000
_cell.angle_alpha   90.00
_cell.angle_beta   90.00
_cell.angle_gamma   90.00
#
_symmetry.space_group_name_H-M   'P 1'
#
loop_
_entity.id
_entity.type
_entity.pdbx_description
1 polymer ?
#
loop_
_entity_poly.entity_id
_entity_poly.type
_entity_poly.pdbx_seq_one_letter_code
_entity_poly.pdbx_strand_id
1 'polypeptide(L)'
;MITPRWKRHAATLAFTLTAVLTTSAATPPAQTPTKPTAKAAAAPACPQFADPVHAAADHRVDVDRITPDPAWRTSCGTLYRSDGRGPAVVFEQGFLPKDVIDGQYDIEQYVLVNQPSPYVSTSYDHDLYKTWWKSGYNYYIDAPGGVDVNKTIGDTHRWADQVEVAFPGGIARQYIIGVCPVDKKTKTEIMSDCESNPHYEPWH
;
A
#
# COMPACT_ATOMS: atom_id res chain seq x y z
N MET A 1 12.84 -45.55 44.24
CA MET A 1 13.67 -44.60 45.01
C MET A 1 15.11 -45.10 44.98
N ILE A 2 16.06 -44.20 44.73
CA ILE A 2 17.47 -44.15 45.17
C ILE A 2 18.23 -43.33 44.12
N THR A 3 18.47 -42.06 44.45
CA THR A 3 19.34 -41.10 43.77
C THR A 3 20.79 -41.33 44.18
N PRO A 4 21.78 -41.11 43.30
CA PRO A 4 23.14 -40.87 43.74
C PRO A 4 23.48 -39.36 43.71
N ARG A 5 23.97 -38.91 44.86
CA ARG A 5 24.45 -37.56 45.20
C ARG A 5 25.69 -37.17 44.40
N TRP A 6 25.62 -35.99 43.79
CA TRP A 6 26.76 -35.26 43.23
C TRP A 6 27.64 -34.73 44.37
N LYS A 7 28.93 -35.06 44.39
CA LYS A 7 29.93 -34.38 45.22
C LYS A 7 30.60 -33.30 44.39
N ARG A 8 30.50 -32.05 44.85
CA ARG A 8 31.21 -30.88 44.30
C ARG A 8 32.59 -30.81 44.95
N HIS A 9 33.65 -30.87 44.14
CA HIS A 9 35.00 -30.51 44.56
C HIS A 9 35.30 -29.12 43.98
N ALA A 10 35.43 -28.13 44.87
CA ALA A 10 35.90 -26.79 44.52
C ALA A 10 37.44 -26.82 44.58
N ALA A 11 38.09 -26.54 43.46
CA ALA A 11 39.53 -26.34 43.39
C ALA A 11 39.80 -24.82 43.30
N THR A 12 40.39 -24.26 44.34
CA THR A 12 40.81 -22.86 44.40
C THR A 12 42.22 -22.77 43.81
N LEU A 13 42.37 -22.20 42.62
CA LEU A 13 43.66 -21.88 42.01
C LEU A 13 43.96 -20.39 42.24
N ALA A 14 44.96 -20.12 43.07
CA ALA A 14 45.55 -18.81 43.24
C ALA A 14 46.59 -18.60 42.13
N PHE A 15 46.38 -17.61 41.26
CA PHE A 15 47.37 -17.13 40.32
C PHE A 15 47.72 -15.67 40.66
N THR A 16 48.96 -15.47 41.09
CA THR A 16 49.59 -14.17 41.27
C THR A 16 49.89 -13.58 39.89
N LEU A 17 49.25 -12.46 39.55
CA LEU A 17 49.50 -11.71 38.33
C LEU A 17 50.53 -10.60 38.60
N THR A 18 51.73 -10.74 38.04
CA THR A 18 52.73 -9.66 37.96
C THR A 18 52.36 -8.73 36.81
N ALA A 19 51.96 -7.50 37.10
CA ALA A 19 51.63 -6.50 36.08
C ALA A 19 52.89 -5.80 35.57
N VAL A 20 53.20 -5.97 34.29
CA VAL A 20 54.20 -5.17 33.55
C VAL A 20 53.46 -3.98 32.94
N LEU A 21 53.72 -2.76 33.44
CA LEU A 21 53.19 -1.54 32.84
C LEU A 21 54.02 -1.18 31.61
N THR A 22 53.45 -1.40 30.42
CA THR A 22 53.91 -0.78 29.17
C THR A 22 53.04 0.45 28.90
N THR A 23 53.65 1.62 28.89
CA THR A 23 53.00 2.88 28.52
C THR A 23 52.85 2.94 27.00
N SER A 24 51.74 2.44 26.48
CA SER A 24 51.31 2.71 25.10
C SER A 24 50.46 3.98 25.09
N ALA A 25 50.94 5.03 24.44
CA ALA A 25 50.19 6.27 24.23
C ALA A 25 49.03 5.99 23.26
N ALA A 26 47.83 5.79 23.80
CA ALA A 26 46.62 5.65 23.00
C ALA A 26 46.27 7.02 22.38
N THR A 27 46.40 7.12 21.06
CA THR A 27 45.83 8.22 20.28
C THR A 27 44.31 8.07 20.29
N PRO A 28 43.53 9.07 20.73
CA PRO A 28 42.07 8.96 20.66
C PRO A 28 41.63 8.85 19.20
N PRO A 29 40.65 7.98 18.88
CA PRO A 29 40.09 7.94 17.54
C PRO A 29 39.52 9.31 17.20
N ALA A 30 39.87 9.83 16.02
CA ALA A 30 39.31 11.06 15.49
C ALA A 30 37.79 10.94 15.48
N GLN A 31 37.13 11.77 16.27
CA GLN A 31 35.68 11.94 16.21
C GLN A 31 35.38 12.50 14.83
N THR A 32 34.87 11.66 13.94
CA THR A 32 34.20 12.13 12.73
C THR A 32 33.07 13.05 13.20
N PRO A 33 33.00 14.30 12.72
CA PRO A 33 31.88 15.16 13.06
C PRO A 33 30.61 14.44 12.60
N THR A 34 29.77 14.04 13.55
CA THR A 34 28.42 13.56 13.29
C THR A 34 27.69 14.71 12.61
N LYS A 35 27.59 14.62 11.28
CA LYS A 35 26.68 15.44 10.49
C LYS A 35 25.32 15.35 11.22
N PRO A 36 24.68 16.47 11.57
CA PRO A 36 23.32 16.41 12.10
C PRO A 36 22.50 15.61 11.10
N THR A 37 21.95 14.48 11.53
CA THR A 37 20.92 13.77 10.77
C THR A 37 19.82 14.80 10.52
N ALA A 38 19.72 15.26 9.27
CA ALA A 38 18.67 16.17 8.88
C ALA A 38 17.35 15.52 9.31
N LYS A 39 16.60 16.20 10.18
CA LYS A 39 15.26 15.78 10.56
C LYS A 39 14.48 15.61 9.25
N ALA A 40 13.95 14.42 9.01
CA ALA A 40 13.17 14.15 7.80
C ALA A 40 12.09 15.23 7.68
N ALA A 41 12.02 15.88 6.52
CA ALA A 41 10.98 16.86 6.25
C ALA A 41 9.62 16.15 6.30
N ALA A 42 8.63 16.79 6.95
CA ALA A 42 7.26 16.29 6.92
C ALA A 42 6.74 16.35 5.48
N ALA A 43 5.96 15.34 5.07
CA ALA A 43 5.31 15.36 3.76
C ALA A 43 4.36 16.56 3.64
N PRO A 44 4.28 17.22 2.47
CA PRO A 44 3.33 18.29 2.23
C PRO A 44 1.87 17.78 2.27
N ALA A 45 0.92 18.71 2.36
CA ALA A 45 -0.49 18.38 2.25
C ALA A 45 -0.88 18.07 0.79
N CYS A 46 -1.90 17.23 0.62
CA CYS A 46 -2.40 16.82 -0.68
C CYS A 46 -3.30 17.89 -1.34
N PRO A 47 -3.14 18.20 -2.63
CA PRO A 47 -4.08 19.05 -3.36
C PRO A 47 -5.50 18.47 -3.29
N GLN A 48 -6.51 19.36 -3.21
CA GLN A 48 -7.92 18.98 -3.18
C GLN A 48 -8.62 19.60 -4.39
N PHE A 49 -9.51 18.83 -5.01
CA PHE A 49 -10.29 19.26 -6.17
C PHE A 49 -11.75 19.48 -5.77
N ALA A 50 -12.39 20.48 -6.38
CA ALA A 50 -13.80 20.78 -6.12
C ALA A 50 -14.74 19.68 -6.65
N ASP A 51 -14.34 19.04 -7.76
CA ASP A 51 -15.03 17.87 -8.31
C ASP A 51 -14.62 16.60 -7.54
N PRO A 52 -15.53 15.94 -6.81
CA PRO A 52 -15.20 14.73 -6.04
C PRO A 52 -14.85 13.53 -6.92
N VAL A 53 -15.25 13.55 -8.20
CA VAL A 53 -14.95 12.51 -9.20
C VAL A 53 -14.00 13.02 -10.29
N HIS A 54 -13.12 13.97 -9.94
CA HIS A 54 -12.10 14.50 -10.86
C HIS A 54 -11.27 13.41 -11.55
N ALA A 55 -11.06 12.27 -10.86
CA ALA A 55 -10.31 11.14 -11.37
C ALA A 55 -11.08 10.24 -12.37
N ALA A 56 -12.38 10.45 -12.58
CA ALA A 56 -13.22 9.54 -13.34
C ALA A 56 -12.75 9.34 -14.79
N ALA A 57 -12.77 8.09 -15.25
CA ALA A 57 -12.63 7.77 -16.68
C ALA A 57 -13.96 7.92 -17.42
N ASP A 58 -15.08 7.75 -16.72
CA ASP A 58 -16.44 7.93 -17.22
C ASP A 58 -17.20 8.96 -16.39
N HIS A 59 -17.27 10.20 -16.90
CA HIS A 59 -17.91 11.33 -16.24
C HIS A 59 -19.46 11.29 -16.29
N ARG A 60 -20.07 10.23 -16.81
CA ARG A 60 -21.53 10.05 -16.73
C ARG A 60 -21.98 9.54 -15.35
N VAL A 61 -21.04 9.22 -14.46
CA VAL A 61 -21.35 8.82 -13.08
C VAL A 61 -22.12 9.93 -12.37
N ASP A 62 -23.16 9.52 -11.64
CA ASP A 62 -24.02 10.43 -10.88
C ASP A 62 -23.70 10.31 -9.39
N VAL A 63 -22.99 11.31 -8.86
CA VAL A 63 -22.49 11.30 -7.48
C VAL A 63 -23.64 11.31 -6.47
N ASP A 64 -24.78 11.92 -6.80
CA ASP A 64 -25.93 12.05 -5.89
C ASP A 64 -26.66 10.73 -5.67
N ARG A 65 -26.39 9.70 -6.49
CA ARG A 65 -26.95 8.35 -6.34
C ARG A 65 -26.17 7.47 -5.39
N ILE A 66 -24.94 7.85 -5.02
CA ILE A 66 -24.07 7.03 -4.16
C ILE A 66 -24.70 6.89 -2.77
N THR A 67 -24.84 5.66 -2.29
CA THR A 67 -25.31 5.38 -0.93
C THR A 67 -24.38 4.44 -0.15
N PRO A 68 -24.27 4.59 1.18
CA PRO A 68 -24.71 5.75 1.97
C PRO A 68 -23.86 7.00 1.66
N ASP A 69 -24.07 8.10 2.39
CA ASP A 69 -23.30 9.34 2.22
C ASP A 69 -21.78 9.06 2.20
N PRO A 70 -21.08 9.34 1.08
CA PRO A 70 -19.72 8.89 0.88
C PRO A 70 -18.72 9.68 1.73
N ALA A 71 -17.84 8.98 2.42
CA ALA A 71 -16.65 9.56 3.03
C ALA A 71 -15.51 9.61 2.02
N TRP A 72 -15.31 10.77 1.39
CA TRP A 72 -14.25 10.96 0.39
C TRP A 72 -12.85 10.89 1.01
N ARG A 73 -11.95 10.17 0.34
CA ARG A 73 -10.53 10.16 0.64
C ARG A 73 -9.91 11.51 0.28
N THR A 74 -9.20 12.10 1.24
CA THR A 74 -8.49 13.39 1.08
C THR A 74 -6.97 13.23 1.03
N SER A 75 -6.46 12.03 1.26
CA SER A 75 -5.04 11.71 1.07
C SER A 75 -4.71 11.47 -0.40
N CYS A 76 -3.43 11.50 -0.73
CA CYS A 76 -2.88 11.38 -2.10
C CYS A 76 -1.76 10.31 -2.18
N GLY A 77 -1.67 9.44 -1.18
CA GLY A 77 -0.73 8.32 -1.21
C GLY A 77 -1.12 7.29 -2.28
N THR A 78 -0.13 6.57 -2.81
CA THR A 78 -0.34 5.54 -3.83
C THR A 78 -1.37 4.49 -3.38
N LEU A 79 -2.27 4.14 -4.28
CA LEU A 79 -3.25 3.07 -4.15
C LEU A 79 -2.92 1.93 -5.10
N TYR A 80 -3.53 0.78 -4.86
CA TYR A 80 -3.22 -0.46 -5.55
C TYR A 80 -4.46 -1.13 -6.11
N ARG A 81 -4.32 -1.75 -7.28
CA ARG A 81 -5.40 -2.53 -7.88
C ARG A 81 -4.89 -3.80 -8.52
N SER A 82 -5.45 -4.93 -8.09
CA SER A 82 -5.29 -6.20 -8.79
C SER A 82 -6.27 -6.31 -9.95
N ASP A 83 -5.78 -6.48 -11.18
CA ASP A 83 -6.62 -6.61 -12.37
C ASP A 83 -6.11 -7.71 -13.31
N GLY A 84 -7.03 -8.36 -14.03
CA GLY A 84 -6.74 -9.40 -15.03
C GLY A 84 -6.34 -8.85 -16.39
N ARG A 85 -6.69 -7.60 -16.67
CA ARG A 85 -6.36 -6.92 -17.92
C ARG A 85 -4.90 -6.49 -17.91
N GLY A 86 -4.22 -6.68 -19.03
CA GLY A 86 -2.83 -6.27 -19.21
C GLY A 86 -2.65 -4.77 -19.44
N PRO A 87 -1.41 -4.26 -19.28
CA PRO A 87 -1.10 -2.82 -19.35
C PRO A 87 -1.47 -2.19 -20.68
N ALA A 88 -1.34 -2.91 -21.81
CA ALA A 88 -1.71 -2.38 -23.13
C ALA A 88 -3.17 -1.91 -23.22
N VAL A 89 -4.07 -2.51 -22.43
CA VAL A 89 -5.48 -2.09 -22.36
C VAL A 89 -5.66 -0.99 -21.31
N VAL A 90 -5.11 -1.20 -20.12
CA VAL A 90 -5.33 -0.31 -18.97
C VAL A 90 -4.65 1.04 -19.16
N PHE A 91 -3.44 1.08 -19.72
CA PHE A 91 -2.74 2.35 -19.98
C PHE A 91 -3.42 3.15 -21.09
N GLU A 92 -4.07 2.51 -22.06
CA GLU A 92 -4.80 3.23 -23.11
C GLU A 92 -6.14 3.79 -22.60
N GLN A 93 -6.90 2.99 -21.85
CA GLN A 93 -8.30 3.27 -21.51
C GLN A 93 -8.50 3.84 -20.11
N GLY A 94 -7.53 3.65 -19.23
CA GLY A 94 -7.75 3.76 -17.78
C GLY A 94 -8.54 2.57 -17.24
N PHE A 95 -9.02 2.71 -16.01
CA PHE A 95 -9.96 1.76 -15.42
C PHE A 95 -11.38 2.29 -15.59
N LEU A 96 -12.07 1.79 -16.62
CA LEU A 96 -13.50 2.03 -16.76
C LEU A 96 -14.31 1.18 -15.76
N PRO A 97 -15.37 1.75 -15.16
CA PRO A 97 -16.33 1.00 -14.36
C PRO A 97 -17.17 0.08 -15.25
N LYS A 98 -17.89 -0.88 -14.63
CA LYS A 98 -18.72 -1.82 -15.39
C LYS A 98 -20.02 -1.18 -15.89
N ASP A 99 -20.65 -0.35 -15.06
CA ASP A 99 -21.94 0.25 -15.38
C ASP A 99 -22.21 1.51 -14.54
N VAL A 100 -22.13 2.69 -15.17
CA VAL A 100 -22.44 3.98 -14.52
C VAL A 100 -23.92 4.36 -14.61
N ILE A 101 -24.71 3.67 -15.43
CA ILE A 101 -26.11 4.06 -15.66
C ILE A 101 -27.02 3.23 -14.76
N ASP A 102 -26.97 1.91 -14.88
CA ASP A 102 -27.89 0.98 -14.21
C ASP A 102 -27.19 0.13 -13.13
N GLY A 103 -25.90 0.41 -12.88
CA GLY A 103 -25.08 -0.32 -11.91
C GLY A 103 -25.49 -0.08 -10.45
N GLN A 104 -24.88 -0.86 -9.55
CA GLN A 104 -25.11 -0.75 -8.12
C GLN A 104 -24.38 0.44 -7.49
N TYR A 105 -25.14 1.47 -7.12
CA TYR A 105 -24.64 2.68 -6.44
C TYR A 105 -24.60 2.58 -4.91
N ASP A 106 -25.12 1.49 -4.33
CA ASP A 106 -24.93 1.25 -2.91
C ASP A 106 -23.57 0.58 -2.66
N ILE A 107 -22.69 1.27 -1.91
CA ILE A 107 -21.32 0.84 -1.62
C ILE A 107 -21.32 -0.46 -0.82
N GLU A 108 -22.20 -0.61 0.18
CA GLU A 108 -22.26 -1.81 1.00
C GLU A 108 -22.65 -3.03 0.15
N GLN A 109 -23.70 -2.90 -0.66
CA GLN A 109 -24.13 -3.95 -1.59
C GLN A 109 -23.05 -4.28 -2.63
N TYR A 110 -22.37 -3.27 -3.15
CA TYR A 110 -21.26 -3.46 -4.09
C TYR A 110 -20.12 -4.29 -3.46
N VAL A 111 -19.67 -3.90 -2.27
CA VAL A 111 -18.56 -4.55 -1.55
C VAL A 111 -18.92 -5.99 -1.16
N LEU A 112 -20.16 -6.25 -0.78
CA LEU A 112 -20.59 -7.58 -0.35
C LEU A 112 -20.75 -8.58 -1.50
N VAL A 113 -21.29 -8.15 -2.65
CA VAL A 113 -21.76 -9.05 -3.73
C VAL A 113 -20.91 -8.97 -5.01
N ASN A 114 -20.14 -7.90 -5.21
CA ASN A 114 -19.32 -7.67 -6.40
C ASN A 114 -20.10 -7.79 -7.73
N GLN A 115 -21.16 -6.98 -7.84
CA GLN A 115 -22.01 -6.87 -9.03
C GLN A 115 -21.59 -5.68 -9.93
N PRO A 116 -22.07 -5.60 -11.20
CA PRO A 116 -21.82 -4.43 -12.04
C PRO A 116 -22.18 -3.12 -11.32
N SER A 117 -21.27 -2.16 -11.35
CA SER A 117 -21.33 -0.94 -10.54
C SER A 117 -20.62 0.23 -11.24
N PRO A 118 -20.85 1.48 -10.79
CA PRO A 118 -20.13 2.65 -11.26
C PRO A 118 -18.71 2.72 -10.67
N TYR A 119 -18.31 1.75 -9.85
CA TYR A 119 -17.08 1.80 -9.07
C TYR A 119 -15.95 1.00 -9.71
N VAL A 120 -14.74 1.52 -9.54
CA VAL A 120 -13.50 0.75 -9.66
C VAL A 120 -12.86 0.68 -8.28
N SER A 121 -12.76 -0.54 -7.73
CA SER A 121 -12.08 -0.78 -6.46
C SER A 121 -10.56 -0.63 -6.57
N THR A 122 -10.00 -0.03 -5.55
CA THR A 122 -8.56 0.02 -5.27
C THR A 122 -8.36 -0.21 -3.77
N SER A 123 -7.12 -0.33 -3.31
CA SER A 123 -6.79 -0.54 -1.91
C SER A 123 -5.64 0.36 -1.47
N TYR A 124 -5.64 0.74 -0.20
CA TYR A 124 -4.46 1.32 0.44
C TYR A 124 -3.33 0.30 0.64
N ASP A 125 -3.64 -1.00 0.68
CA ASP A 125 -2.67 -2.06 0.94
C ASP A 125 -1.97 -2.48 -0.36
N HIS A 126 -0.66 -2.21 -0.42
CA HIS A 126 0.22 -2.67 -1.49
C HIS A 126 0.13 -4.18 -1.70
N ASP A 127 0.02 -4.95 -0.63
CA ASP A 127 0.15 -6.41 -0.65
C ASP A 127 -1.18 -7.13 -0.87
N LEU A 128 -2.29 -6.41 -1.08
CA LEU A 128 -3.60 -7.03 -1.31
C LEU A 128 -3.61 -7.95 -2.55
N TYR A 129 -2.71 -7.74 -3.51
CA TYR A 129 -2.52 -8.64 -4.66
C TYR A 129 -2.14 -10.07 -4.25
N LYS A 130 -1.58 -10.30 -3.06
CA LYS A 130 -1.25 -11.64 -2.56
C LYS A 130 -2.52 -12.45 -2.27
N THR A 131 -3.61 -11.77 -1.89
CA THR A 131 -4.95 -12.36 -1.76
C THR A 131 -5.56 -12.63 -3.15
N TRP A 132 -5.38 -11.69 -4.08
CA TRP A 132 -5.92 -11.73 -5.44
C TRP A 132 -4.91 -12.16 -6.52
N TRP A 133 -4.00 -13.07 -6.17
CA TRP A 133 -2.86 -13.46 -7.01
C TRP A 133 -3.23 -14.00 -8.41
N LYS A 134 -4.49 -14.42 -8.59
CA LYS A 134 -4.98 -14.90 -9.90
C LYS A 134 -5.16 -13.79 -10.92
N SER A 135 -5.31 -12.53 -10.50
CA SER A 135 -5.45 -11.36 -11.38
C SER A 135 -4.21 -11.18 -12.25
N GLY A 136 -3.01 -11.42 -11.74
CA GLY A 136 -1.78 -11.46 -12.55
C GLY A 136 -1.08 -10.12 -12.75
N TYR A 137 -1.70 -9.00 -12.33
CA TYR A 137 -1.08 -7.68 -12.31
C TYR A 137 -1.44 -6.94 -11.02
N ASN A 138 -0.49 -6.17 -10.49
CA ASN A 138 -0.70 -5.17 -9.45
C ASN A 138 -0.43 -3.78 -10.03
N TYR A 139 -1.47 -2.96 -10.14
CA TYR A 139 -1.37 -1.61 -10.68
C TYR A 139 -1.14 -0.61 -9.55
N TYR A 140 -0.30 0.39 -9.84
CA TYR A 140 0.02 1.50 -8.96
C TYR A 140 -0.74 2.73 -9.42
N ILE A 141 -1.48 3.35 -8.52
CA ILE A 141 -2.44 4.41 -8.83
C ILE A 141 -2.13 5.63 -7.97
N ASP A 142 -2.03 6.79 -8.61
CA ASP A 142 -1.93 8.10 -7.96
C ASP A 142 -3.09 8.97 -8.45
N ALA A 143 -4.25 8.81 -7.81
CA ALA A 143 -5.49 9.47 -8.16
C ALA A 143 -6.02 10.32 -6.98
N PRO A 144 -6.57 11.52 -7.25
CA PRO A 144 -7.27 12.30 -6.23
C PRO A 144 -8.64 11.68 -5.90
N GLY A 145 -9.08 11.84 -4.65
CA GLY A 145 -10.41 11.41 -4.23
C GLY A 145 -10.57 9.89 -4.09
N GLY A 146 -11.76 9.43 -4.50
CA GLY A 146 -12.26 8.08 -4.23
C GLY A 146 -13.01 8.01 -2.90
N VAL A 147 -13.98 7.10 -2.79
CA VAL A 147 -14.75 6.87 -1.58
C VAL A 147 -14.02 5.88 -0.69
N ASP A 148 -13.68 6.29 0.53
CA ASP A 148 -13.07 5.41 1.54
C ASP A 148 -14.16 4.50 2.11
N VAL A 149 -14.11 3.21 1.76
CA VAL A 149 -15.19 2.26 2.04
C VAL A 149 -15.36 2.10 3.55
N ASN A 150 -14.28 1.84 4.29
CA ASN A 150 -14.36 1.60 5.73
C ASN A 150 -14.85 2.84 6.50
N LYS A 151 -14.51 4.05 6.04
CA LYS A 151 -15.06 5.28 6.63
C LYS A 151 -16.53 5.51 6.28
N THR A 152 -17.01 4.97 5.16
CA THR A 152 -18.37 5.16 4.66
C THR A 152 -19.35 4.16 5.28
N ILE A 153 -18.98 2.87 5.32
CA ILE A 153 -19.86 1.77 5.78
C ILE A 153 -19.39 1.11 7.09
N GLY A 154 -18.34 1.65 7.71
CA GLY A 154 -17.70 1.08 8.91
C GLY A 154 -16.67 0.01 8.58
N ASP A 155 -15.96 -0.49 9.59
CA ASP A 155 -14.84 -1.43 9.48
C ASP A 155 -15.15 -2.83 10.03
N THR A 156 -16.44 -3.14 10.23
CA THR A 156 -16.90 -4.41 10.82
C THR A 156 -17.39 -5.43 9.77
N HIS A 157 -17.50 -5.02 8.51
CA HIS A 157 -17.94 -5.91 7.42
C HIS A 157 -16.85 -6.91 7.03
N ARG A 158 -17.26 -8.00 6.36
CA ARG A 158 -16.39 -9.13 5.97
C ARG A 158 -15.11 -8.75 5.21
N TRP A 159 -15.11 -7.60 4.55
CA TRP A 159 -14.06 -7.16 3.63
C TRP A 159 -13.29 -5.94 4.12
N ALA A 160 -13.44 -5.55 5.39
CA ALA A 160 -12.81 -4.35 5.94
C ALA A 160 -11.27 -4.40 5.86
N ASP A 161 -10.68 -5.60 5.96
CA ASP A 161 -9.22 -5.81 5.82
C ASP A 161 -8.69 -5.49 4.42
N GLN A 162 -9.56 -5.35 3.41
CA GLN A 162 -9.15 -4.93 2.06
C GLN A 162 -8.83 -3.42 2.00
N VAL A 163 -9.20 -2.65 3.03
CA VAL A 163 -8.94 -1.20 3.13
C VAL A 163 -9.21 -0.49 1.81
N GLU A 164 -10.44 -0.67 1.32
CA GLU A 164 -10.83 -0.33 -0.04
C GLU A 164 -11.08 1.17 -0.23
N VAL A 165 -10.68 1.68 -1.39
CA VAL A 165 -11.12 2.97 -1.94
C VAL A 165 -11.84 2.71 -3.26
N ALA A 166 -13.12 3.05 -3.32
CA ALA A 166 -13.96 2.87 -4.51
C ALA A 166 -14.02 4.16 -5.33
N PHE A 167 -13.63 4.10 -6.60
CA PHE A 167 -13.65 5.26 -7.50
C PHE A 167 -14.92 5.27 -8.38
N PRO A 168 -15.89 6.17 -8.12
CA PRO A 168 -17.08 6.33 -8.96
C PRO A 168 -16.67 6.91 -10.32
N GLY A 169 -17.17 6.34 -11.41
CA GLY A 169 -16.73 6.72 -12.77
C GLY A 169 -15.37 6.13 -13.15
N GLY A 170 -14.76 5.33 -12.28
CA GLY A 170 -13.47 4.70 -12.52
C GLY A 170 -12.28 5.66 -12.41
N ILE A 171 -11.20 5.33 -13.11
CA ILE A 171 -9.91 6.02 -12.97
C ILE A 171 -9.32 6.30 -14.36
N ALA A 172 -9.20 7.57 -14.71
CA ALA A 172 -8.61 7.99 -15.96
C ALA A 172 -7.12 7.60 -16.04
N ARG A 173 -6.64 7.31 -17.25
CA ARG A 173 -5.30 6.72 -17.47
C ARG A 173 -4.17 7.56 -16.91
N GLN A 174 -4.32 8.89 -16.87
CA GLN A 174 -3.27 9.78 -16.39
C GLN A 174 -2.99 9.65 -14.89
N TYR A 175 -3.88 9.00 -14.14
CA TYR A 175 -3.70 8.72 -12.71
C TYR A 175 -3.17 7.31 -12.42
N ILE A 176 -2.84 6.53 -13.44
CA ILE A 176 -2.25 5.20 -13.30
C ILE A 176 -0.73 5.36 -13.50
N ILE A 177 0.05 5.08 -12.46
CA ILE A 177 1.51 5.23 -12.47
C ILE A 177 2.15 4.17 -13.35
N GLY A 178 1.70 2.92 -13.19
CA GLY A 178 2.32 1.76 -13.82
C GLY A 178 1.77 0.45 -13.27
N VAL A 179 2.47 -0.63 -13.57
CA VAL A 179 2.06 -1.98 -13.19
C VAL A 179 3.26 -2.86 -12.91
N CYS A 180 3.09 -3.83 -12.02
CA CYS A 180 3.99 -4.97 -11.89
C CYS A 180 3.22 -6.28 -12.14
N PRO A 181 3.71 -7.17 -13.01
CA PRO A 181 3.16 -8.52 -13.14
C PRO A 181 3.32 -9.31 -11.83
N VAL A 182 2.40 -10.22 -11.54
CA VAL A 182 2.42 -11.04 -10.33
C VAL A 182 2.70 -12.51 -10.68
N ASP A 183 3.74 -13.07 -10.06
CA ASP A 183 3.97 -14.51 -10.09
C ASP A 183 2.89 -15.22 -9.24
N LYS A 184 2.08 -16.04 -9.92
CA LYS A 184 0.92 -16.73 -9.33
C LYS A 184 1.31 -17.84 -8.34
N LYS A 185 2.51 -18.41 -8.47
CA LYS A 185 3.00 -19.50 -7.61
C LYS A 185 3.56 -18.94 -6.31
N THR A 186 4.40 -17.91 -6.41
CA THR A 186 5.08 -17.32 -5.24
C THR A 186 4.29 -16.18 -4.61
N LYS A 187 3.27 -15.64 -5.30
CA LYS A 187 2.49 -14.47 -4.87
C LYS A 187 3.38 -13.26 -4.61
N THR A 188 4.29 -13.02 -5.54
CA THR A 188 5.23 -11.91 -5.52
C THR A 188 5.16 -11.16 -6.83
N GLU A 189 5.38 -9.85 -6.79
CA GLU A 189 5.59 -9.09 -8.01
C GLU A 189 6.89 -9.50 -8.71
N ILE A 190 6.84 -9.55 -10.03
CA ILE A 190 8.00 -9.75 -10.89
C ILE A 190 8.59 -8.37 -11.16
N MET A 191 9.38 -7.88 -10.21
CA MET A 191 9.85 -6.49 -10.20
C MET A 191 10.67 -6.09 -11.45
N SER A 192 11.33 -7.06 -12.10
CA SER A 192 12.08 -6.83 -13.33
C SER A 192 11.19 -6.47 -14.53
N ASP A 193 9.92 -6.82 -14.45
CA ASP A 193 8.95 -6.75 -15.55
C ASP A 193 7.89 -5.68 -15.27
N CYS A 194 8.13 -4.80 -14.29
CA CYS A 194 7.25 -3.67 -14.04
C CYS A 194 7.36 -2.65 -15.19
N GLU A 195 6.22 -2.07 -15.55
CA GLU A 195 6.10 -1.12 -16.66
C GLU A 195 5.51 0.20 -16.15
N SER A 196 6.14 1.31 -16.51
CA SER A 196 5.57 2.64 -16.30
C SER A 196 4.51 2.93 -17.36
N ASN A 197 3.42 3.57 -16.95
CA ASN A 197 2.43 4.07 -17.88
C ASN A 197 2.98 5.33 -18.60
N PRO A 198 3.09 5.35 -19.93
CA PRO A 198 3.54 6.53 -20.66
C PRO A 198 2.58 7.72 -20.60
N HIS A 199 1.35 7.50 -20.13
CA HIS A 199 0.32 8.54 -19.98
C HIS A 199 0.19 9.10 -18.57
N TYR A 200 0.98 8.62 -17.60
CA TYR A 200 0.93 9.11 -16.23
C TYR A 200 1.30 10.60 -16.13
N GLU A 201 0.48 11.39 -15.43
CA GLU A 201 0.69 12.82 -15.19
C GLU A 201 0.69 13.10 -13.67
N PRO A 202 1.88 13.35 -13.05
CA PRO A 202 1.97 13.72 -11.65
C PRO A 202 1.24 15.04 -11.33
N TRP A 203 0.62 15.12 -10.14
CA TRP A 203 -0.24 16.26 -9.76
C TRP A 203 0.03 16.84 -8.36
N HIS A 204 1.01 16.34 -7.61
CA HIS A 204 1.46 16.87 -6.30
C HIS A 204 2.97 16.78 -6.10
#